data_AF-A0A379X3F7-F1
#
_entry.id   AF-A0A379X3F7-F1
#
_cell.length_a   1.000
_cell.length_b   1.000
_cell.length_c   1.000
_cell.angle_alpha   90.00
_cell.angle_beta   90.00
_cell.angle_gamma   90.00
#
_symmetry.space_group_name_H-M   'P 1'
#
loop_
_entity.id
_entity.type
_entity.pdbx_description
1 polymer ?
#
loop_
_entity_poly.entity_id
_entity_poly.type
_entity_poly.pdbx_seq_one_letter_code
_entity_poly.pdbx_strand_id
1 'polypeptide(L)' 'MSAAHVRACYQLVKEHDRVGRMADTQEFENFVLDKRQIDPALMALLRQEAPEKITDLGGTYRHSPSLY' A
#
# COMPACT_ATOMS: atom_id res chain seq x y z
N MET A 1 -4.36 4.62 -16.69
CA MET A 1 -5.26 4.78 -15.52
C MET A 1 -4.48 5.46 -14.40
N SER A 2 -5.10 6.33 -13.61
CA SER A 2 -4.45 7.05 -12.50
C SER A 2 -4.57 6.28 -11.18
N ALA A 3 -3.66 6.52 -10.23
CA ALA A 3 -3.79 5.91 -8.89
C ALA A 3 -5.07 6.38 -8.16
N ALA A 4 -5.55 7.59 -8.43
CA ALA A 4 -6.84 8.07 -7.96
C ALA A 4 -8.02 7.22 -8.48
N HIS A 5 -7.99 6.79 -9.75
CA HIS A 5 -9.01 5.91 -10.31
C HIS A 5 -9.01 4.54 -9.62
N VAL A 6 -7.83 3.96 -9.38
CA VAL A 6 -7.70 2.68 -8.65
C VAL A 6 -8.28 2.80 -7.24
N ARG A 7 -7.96 3.88 -6.50
CA ARG A 7 -8.52 4.11 -5.16
C ARG A 7 -10.05 4.24 -5.18
N ALA A 8 -10.61 4.94 -6.17
CA ALA A 8 -12.06 5.06 -6.33
C ALA A 8 -12.73 3.69 -6.55
N CYS A 9 -12.10 2.77 -7.28
CA CYS A 9 -12.62 1.40 -7.43
C CYS A 9 -12.61 0.63 -6.10
N TYR A 10 -11.55 0.74 -5.30
CA TYR A 10 -11.50 0.13 -3.97
C TYR A 10 -12.60 0.69 -3.06
N GLN A 11 -12.81 2.01 -3.05
CA GLN A 11 -13.87 2.65 -2.28
C GLN A 11 -15.26 2.19 -2.72
N LEU A 12 -15.49 2.06 -4.03
CA LEU A 12 -16.75 1.58 -4.58
C LEU A 12 -17.07 0.17 -4.07
N VAL A 13 -16.11 -0.75 -4.15
CA VAL A 13 -16.29 -2.14 -3.69
C VAL A 13 -16.57 -2.22 -2.19
N LYS A 14 -15.94 -1.33 -1.40
CA LYS A 14 -16.14 -1.26 0.04
C LYS A 14 -17.54 -0.76 0.41
N GLU A 15 -18.08 0.20 -0.34
CA GLU A 15 -19.40 0.79 -0.10
C GLU A 15 -20.56 -0.04 -0.68
N HIS A 16 -20.29 -0.90 -1.66
CA HIS A 16 -21.32 -1.70 -2.33
C HIS A 16 -21.47 -3.09 -1.72
N ASP A 17 -22.66 -3.68 -1.88
CA ASP A 17 -22.86 -5.08 -1.52
C ASP A 17 -21.99 -5.98 -2.40
N ARG A 18 -21.06 -6.66 -1.74
CA ARG A 18 -20.05 -7.52 -2.37
C ARG A 18 -20.60 -8.89 -2.74
N VAL A 19 -21.79 -9.25 -2.26
CA VAL A 19 -22.49 -10.53 -2.52
C VAL A 19 -21.61 -11.78 -2.36
N GLY A 20 -20.57 -11.71 -1.50
CA GLY A 20 -19.58 -12.77 -1.31
C GLY A 20 -18.61 -13.00 -2.48
N ARG A 21 -18.61 -12.13 -3.50
CA ARG A 21 -17.72 -12.23 -4.68
C ARG A 21 -16.49 -11.33 -4.62
N MET A 22 -16.45 -10.42 -3.64
CA MET A 22 -15.34 -9.48 -3.46
C MET A 22 -14.84 -9.50 -2.01
N ALA A 23 -13.53 -9.61 -1.85
CA ALA A 23 -12.88 -9.58 -0.55
C ALA A 23 -13.07 -8.22 0.14
N ASP A 24 -13.00 -8.20 1.47
CA ASP A 24 -13.01 -6.95 2.21
C ASP A 24 -11.63 -6.29 2.12
N THR A 25 -11.60 -4.96 2.16
CA THR A 25 -10.38 -4.20 2.00
C THR A 25 -10.26 -3.17 3.12
N GLN A 26 -9.12 -3.18 3.81
CA GLN A 26 -8.77 -2.20 4.82
C GLN A 26 -7.66 -1.30 4.29
N GLU A 27 -7.91 0.01 4.27
CA GLU A 27 -6.89 1.00 3.91
C GLU A 27 -6.00 1.30 5.14
N PHE A 28 -4.69 1.37 4.91
CA PHE A 28 -3.70 1.78 5.91
C PHE A 28 -2.87 2.94 5.36
N GLU A 29 -2.58 3.91 6.23
CA GLU A 29 -1.71 5.05 5.92
C GLU A 29 -0.55 5.10 6.91
N ASN A 30 0.62 5.56 6.44
CA ASN A 30 1.84 5.68 7.26
C ASN A 30 2.24 4.36 7.96
N PHE A 31 2.04 3.23 7.28
CA PHE A 31 2.29 1.91 7.85
C PHE A 31 3.78 1.66 8.09
N VAL A 32 4.15 1.25 9.30
CA VAL A 32 5.56 1.07 9.69
C VAL A 32 5.92 -0.41 9.70
N LEU A 33 7.02 -0.75 9.05
CA LEU A 33 7.58 -2.09 8.94
C LEU A 33 9.01 -2.11 9.49
N ASP A 34 9.34 -3.10 10.31
CA ASP A 34 10.73 -3.33 10.72
C ASP A 34 11.54 -3.89 9.55
N LYS A 35 12.69 -3.28 9.24
CA LYS A 35 13.55 -3.73 8.13
C LYS A 35 13.95 -5.19 8.25
N ARG A 36 14.11 -5.70 9.47
CA ARG A 36 14.53 -7.09 9.73
C ARG A 36 13.45 -8.11 9.36
N GLN A 37 12.20 -7.67 9.22
CA GLN A 37 11.06 -8.52 8.88
C GLN A 37 10.78 -8.58 7.38
N ILE A 38 11.47 -7.76 6.58
CA ILE A 38 11.26 -7.70 5.13
C ILE A 38 12.34 -8.53 4.45
N ASP A 39 11.91 -9.52 3.67
CA ASP A 39 12.81 -10.29 2.83
C ASP A 39 13.58 -9.36 1.87
N PRO A 40 14.91 -9.53 1.69
CA PRO A 40 15.70 -8.67 0.83
C PRO A 40 15.19 -8.57 -0.61
N ALA A 41 14.64 -9.65 -1.17
CA ALA A 41 14.08 -9.66 -2.52
C ALA A 41 12.79 -8.82 -2.60
N LEU A 42 11.94 -8.91 -1.57
CA LEU A 42 10.74 -8.06 -1.46
C LEU A 42 11.14 -6.57 -1.34
N MET A 43 12.17 -6.26 -0.56
CA MET A 43 12.64 -4.88 -0.41
C MET A 43 13.20 -4.32 -1.72
N ALA A 44 13.93 -5.12 -2.50
CA ALA A 44 14.41 -4.73 -3.82
C ALA A 44 13.26 -4.40 -4.76
N LEU A 45 12.23 -5.25 -4.82
CA LEU A 45 11.03 -5.04 -5.63
C LEU A 45 10.30 -3.77 -5.21
N LEU A 46 10.13 -3.56 -3.90
CA LEU A 46 9.48 -2.38 -3.35
C LEU A 46 10.21 -1.06 -3.71
N ARG A 47 11.56 -1.07 -3.72
CA ARG A 47 12.36 0.09 -4.17
C ARG A 47 12.28 0.33 -5.66
N GLN A 48 12.09 -0.72 -6.46
CA GLN A 48 11.96 -0.62 -7.90
C GLN A 48 10.58 -0.09 -8.31
N GLU A 49 9.51 -0.67 -7.77
CA GLU A 49 8.14 -0.45 -8.24
C GLU A 49 7.40 0.66 -7.47
N ALA A 50 7.79 0.94 -6.23
CA ALA A 50 7.12 1.95 -5.40
C ALA A 50 8.09 2.85 -4.60
N PRO A 51 9.17 3.40 -5.22
CA PRO A 51 10.17 4.19 -4.51
C PRO A 51 9.58 5.42 -3.79
N GLU A 52 8.60 6.08 -4.40
CA GLU A 52 7.98 7.30 -3.86
C GLU A 52 7.08 7.05 -2.65
N LYS A 53 6.63 5.80 -2.44
CA LYS A 53 5.71 5.43 -1.36
C LYS A 53 6.42 4.90 -0.13
N ILE A 54 7.76 4.81 -0.15
CA ILE A 54 8.54 4.21 0.92
C ILE A 54 9.54 5.22 1.45
N THR A 55 9.42 5.51 2.75
CA THR A 55 10.35 6.38 3.46
C THR A 55 11.22 5.54 4.38
N ASP A 56 12.53 5.69 4.25
CA ASP A 56 13.52 5.06 5.11
C ASP A 56 13.67 5.88 6.41
N LEU A 57 13.49 5.24 7.57
CA LEU A 57 13.64 5.84 8.89
C LEU A 57 14.81 5.24 9.68
N GLY A 58 15.78 4.64 8.99
CA GLY A 58 16.94 3.99 9.59
C GLY A 58 16.63 2.55 10.01
N GLY A 59 15.98 2.35 11.15
CA GLY A 59 15.65 1.01 11.68
C GLY A 59 14.37 0.39 11.12
N THR A 60 13.49 1.22 10.55
CA THR A 60 12.19 0.83 10.01
C THR A 60 11.95 1.49 8.65
N TYR A 61 11.04 0.93 7.86
CA TYR A 61 10.44 1.61 6.71
C TYR A 61 9.04 2.10 7.06
N ARG A 62 8.65 3.23 6.49
CA ARG A 62 7.27 3.72 6.52
C ARG A 62 6.72 3.73 5.10
N HIS A 63 5.56 3.11 4.90
CA HIS A 63 4.75 3.32 3.72
C HIS A 63 4.01 4.65 3.85
N SER A 64 4.46 5.66 3.12
CA SER A 64 3.84 6.97 3.11
C SER A 64 2.69 6.98 2.11
N PRO A 65 1.53 7.57 2.44
CA PRO A 65 0.50 7.80 1.43
C PRO A 65 1.10 8.67 0.33
N SER A 66 0.80 8.33 -0.92
CA SER A 66 1.17 9.17 -2.08
C SER A 66 0.54 10.54 -1.83
N LEU A 67 1.38 11.53 -1.52
CA LEU A 67 0.96 12.93 -1.44
C LEU A 67 0.35 13.29 -2.79
N TYR A 68 -0.94 13.61 -2.75
CA TYR A 68 -1.58 14.46 -3.73
C TYR A 68 -1.79 15.82 -3.06
#